data_AF-A0A0C1H1E0-F1
#
_entry.id   AF-A0A0C1H1E0-F1
#
_cell.length_a   1.000
_cell.length_b   1.000
_cell.length_c   1.000
_cell.angle_alpha   90.00
_cell.angle_beta   90.00
_cell.angle_gamma   90.00
#
_symmetry.space_group_name_H-M   'P 1'
#
loop_
_entity.id
_entity.type
_entity.pdbx_description
1 polymer ?
#
loop_
_entity_poly.entity_id
_entity_poly.type
_entity_poly.pdbx_seq_one_letter_code
_entity_poly.pdbx_strand_id
1 'polypeptide(L)'
;MPFSLLKLSSGFFSLEFETSDLPHVREVIEAAFGHPKITQHAISSAIEIAGCKLTFQNEWDDPCLISGSDEGNQVLTKLFSLLTAKDS
;
A
#
# COMPACT_ATOMS: atom_id res chain seq x y z
N MET A 1 -3.40 -9.64 -12.22
CA MET A 1 -2.20 -8.86 -12.61
C MET A 1 -1.26 -8.78 -11.41
N PRO A 2 0.06 -8.68 -11.60
CA PRO A 2 0.97 -8.79 -10.47
C PRO A 2 1.03 -7.47 -9.72
N PHE A 3 0.50 -7.46 -8.50
CA PHE A 3 1.03 -6.58 -7.46
C PHE A 3 2.55 -6.61 -7.53
N SER A 4 3.20 -5.46 -7.32
CA SER A 4 4.66 -5.38 -7.34
C SER A 4 5.16 -4.61 -6.13
N LEU A 5 6.14 -5.19 -5.42
CA LEU A 5 6.79 -4.53 -4.30
C LEU A 5 8.19 -4.07 -4.73
N LEU A 6 8.33 -2.77 -4.97
CA LEU A 6 9.58 -2.15 -5.41
C LEU A 6 10.36 -1.61 -4.22
N LYS A 7 11.68 -1.82 -4.23
CA LYS A 7 12.60 -1.17 -3.28
C LYS A 7 13.11 0.14 -3.85
N LEU A 8 12.78 1.24 -3.18
CA LEU A 8 13.23 2.57 -3.53
C LEU A 8 14.69 2.77 -3.11
N SER A 9 15.37 3.73 -3.74
CA SER A 9 16.77 4.11 -3.42
C SER A 9 16.94 4.61 -1.98
N SER A 10 15.86 5.08 -1.36
CA SER A 10 15.79 5.46 0.06
C SER A 10 15.85 4.27 1.03
N GLY A 11 15.69 3.04 0.53
CA GLY A 11 15.59 1.83 1.36
C GLY A 11 14.16 1.44 1.73
N PHE A 12 13.17 2.28 1.42
CA PHE A 12 11.74 2.01 1.64
C PHE A 12 11.10 1.25 0.48
N PHE A 13 9.90 0.70 0.72
CA PHE A 13 9.13 0.01 -0.29
C PHE A 13 8.01 0.88 -0.88
N SER A 14 7.75 0.65 -2.16
CA SER A 14 6.56 1.07 -2.90
C SER A 14 5.79 -0.16 -3.36
N LEU A 15 4.51 -0.24 -3.01
CA LEU A 15 3.61 -1.27 -3.50
C LEU A 15 2.79 -0.68 -4.65
N GLU A 16 3.06 -1.18 -5.85
CA GLU A 16 2.40 -0.80 -7.10
C GLU A 16 1.27 -1.78 -7.43
N PHE A 17 0.14 -1.25 -7.92
CA PHE A 17 -1.03 -2.04 -8.31
C PHE A 17 -1.88 -1.30 -9.34
N GLU A 18 -2.78 -1.99 -10.03
CA GLU A 18 -3.66 -1.33 -10.99
C GLU A 18 -4.84 -0.62 -10.29
N THR A 19 -5.35 0.46 -10.88
CA THR A 19 -6.53 1.16 -10.35
C THR A 19 -7.74 0.25 -10.17
N SER A 20 -7.91 -0.78 -11.00
CA SER A 20 -8.95 -1.80 -10.86
C SER A 20 -8.81 -2.67 -9.61
N ASP A 21 -7.60 -2.81 -9.07
CA ASP A 21 -7.32 -3.59 -7.87
C ASP A 21 -7.50 -2.79 -6.58
N LEU A 22 -7.73 -1.47 -6.67
CA LEU A 22 -7.90 -0.61 -5.49
C LEU A 22 -9.00 -1.11 -4.52
N PRO A 23 -10.18 -1.57 -4.97
CA PRO A 23 -11.17 -2.17 -4.07
C PRO A 23 -10.64 -3.41 -3.35
N HIS A 24 -9.86 -4.25 -4.04
CA HIS A 24 -9.28 -5.46 -3.45
C HIS A 24 -8.16 -5.13 -2.45
N VAL A 25 -7.27 -4.20 -2.79
CA VAL A 25 -6.23 -3.69 -1.87
C VAL A 25 -6.87 -3.14 -0.61
N ARG A 26 -7.95 -2.37 -0.75
CA ARG A 26 -8.70 -1.84 0.40
C ARG A 26 -9.30 -2.96 1.25
N GLU A 27 -9.93 -3.95 0.64
CA GLU A 27 -10.52 -5.09 1.34
C GLU A 27 -9.46 -5.87 2.15
N VAL A 28 -8.31 -6.15 1.54
CA VAL A 28 -7.20 -6.84 2.22
C VAL A 28 -6.62 -6.00 3.35
N ILE A 29 -6.48 -4.69 3.17
CA ILE A 29 -6.05 -3.78 4.24
C ILE A 29 -7.02 -3.84 5.41
N GLU A 30 -8.32 -3.69 5.14
CA GLU A 30 -9.36 -3.68 6.17
C GLU A 30 -9.43 -5.03 6.92
N ALA A 31 -9.29 -6.15 6.20
CA ALA A 31 -9.29 -7.48 6.79
C ALA A 31 -8.04 -7.78 7.65
N ALA A 32 -6.86 -7.33 7.21
CA ALA A 32 -5.60 -7.68 7.85
C ALA A 32 -5.14 -6.71 8.94
N PHE A 33 -5.54 -5.44 8.84
CA PHE A 33 -5.04 -4.34 9.69
C PHE A 33 -6.15 -3.47 10.30
N GLY A 34 -7.41 -3.72 9.97
CA GLY A 34 -8.54 -2.90 10.38
C GLY A 34 -8.72 -1.65 9.50
N HIS A 35 -9.60 -0.74 9.93
CA HIS A 35 -9.94 0.42 9.11
C HIS A 35 -8.79 1.45 9.05
N PRO A 36 -8.26 1.73 7.84
CA PRO A 36 -7.21 2.72 7.70
C PRO A 36 -7.76 4.13 7.91
N LYS A 37 -6.97 5.01 8.54
CA LYS A 37 -7.28 6.44 8.56
C LYS A 37 -6.68 7.10 7.33
N ILE A 38 -7.50 7.79 6.55
CA ILE A 38 -7.06 8.48 5.33
C ILE A 38 -7.06 9.98 5.62
N THR A 39 -5.91 10.61 5.43
CA THR A 39 -5.76 12.08 5.47
C THR A 39 -5.42 12.56 4.06
N GLN A 40 -6.34 13.31 3.45
CA GLN A 40 -6.09 13.89 2.13
C GLN A 40 -5.18 15.11 2.24
N HIS A 41 -4.16 15.16 1.38
CA HIS A 41 -3.32 16.34 1.15
C HIS A 41 -3.50 16.83 -0.28
N ALA A 42 -2.96 18.00 -0.60
CA ALA A 42 -3.17 18.66 -1.90
C ALA A 42 -2.66 17.86 -3.11
N ILE A 43 -1.67 16.97 -2.91
CA ILE A 43 -1.00 16.21 -3.98
C ILE A 43 -0.89 14.70 -3.70
N SER A 44 -1.25 14.26 -2.49
CA SER A 44 -1.16 12.85 -2.08
C SER A 44 -2.14 12.59 -0.94
N SER A 45 -2.38 11.32 -0.60
CA SER A 45 -3.12 10.97 0.61
C SER A 45 -2.20 10.23 1.56
N ALA A 46 -2.19 10.61 2.84
CA ALA A 46 -1.57 9.78 3.86
C ALA A 46 -2.56 8.72 4.33
N ILE A 47 -2.12 7.46 4.39
CA ILE A 47 -2.90 6.34 4.90
C ILE A 47 -2.21 5.81 6.16
N GLU A 48 -2.92 5.81 7.28
CA GLU A 48 -2.45 5.20 8.53
C GLU A 48 -2.99 3.76 8.63
N ILE A 49 -2.09 2.78 8.62
CA ILE A 49 -2.39 1.35 8.73
C ILE A 49 -1.61 0.80 9.93
N ALA A 50 -2.29 0.18 10.89
CA ALA A 50 -1.66 -0.36 12.10
C ALA A 50 -0.73 0.65 12.83
N GLY A 51 -1.11 1.94 12.84
CA GLY A 51 -0.31 3.03 13.42
C GLY A 51 0.88 3.49 12.57
N CYS A 52 1.10 2.88 11.40
CA CYS A 52 2.15 3.23 10.45
C CYS A 52 1.60 4.16 9.38
N LYS A 53 2.31 5.26 9.10
CA LYS A 53 1.93 6.21 8.04
C LYS A 53 2.54 5.78 6.71
N LEU A 54 1.68 5.58 5.71
CA LEU A 54 2.02 5.34 4.32
C LEU A 54 1.57 6.53 3.48
N THR A 55 2.21 6.73 2.33
CA THR A 55 1.81 7.71 1.33
C THR A 55 1.13 6.96 0.19
N PHE A 56 -0.12 7.30 -0.07
CA PHE A 56 -0.84 6.91 -1.28
C PHE A 56 -0.67 7.99 -2.34
N GLN A 57 -0.20 7.57 -3.51
CA GLN A 57 -0.17 8.40 -4.71
C GLN A 57 -0.98 7.69 -5.79
N ASN A 58 -1.66 8.47 -6.61
CA ASN A 58 -2.33 7.97 -7.81
C ASN A 58 -2.00 8.94 -8.93
N GLU A 59 -0.74 8.92 -9.35
CA GLU A 59 -0.28 9.72 -10.47
C GLU A 59 -0.52 8.90 -11.74
N TRP A 60 -1.26 9.46 -12.70
CA TRP A 60 -1.45 8.86 -14.03
C TRP A 60 -2.12 7.46 -14.04
N ASP A 61 -3.08 7.23 -13.15
CA ASP A 61 -3.81 5.96 -13.02
C ASP A 61 -2.95 4.74 -12.60
N ASP A 62 -1.75 5.01 -12.07
CA ASP A 62 -0.82 4.04 -11.52
C ASP A 62 -0.73 4.22 -9.99
N PRO A 63 -1.67 3.64 -9.22
CA PRO A 63 -1.74 3.85 -7.79
C PRO A 63 -0.64 3.07 -7.05
N CYS A 64 -0.04 3.76 -6.08
CA CYS A 64 1.03 3.20 -5.27
C CYS A 64 0.90 3.54 -3.79
N LEU A 65 1.39 2.62 -2.95
CA LEU A 65 1.56 2.83 -1.51
C LEU A 65 3.04 2.83 -1.17
N ILE A 66 3.53 3.97 -0.70
CA ILE A 66 4.93 4.19 -0.36
C ILE A 66 5.09 4.25 1.15
N SER A 67 6.05 3.50 1.67
CA SER A 67 6.43 3.54 3.08
C SER A 67 7.47 4.65 3.34
N GLY A 68 7.46 5.18 4.56
CA GLY A 68 8.44 6.17 5.03
C GLY A 68 9.17 5.75 6.32
N SER A 69 9.00 4.49 6.75
CA SER A 69 9.65 3.91 7.92
C SER A 69 9.83 2.40 7.75
N ASP A 70 10.66 1.78 8.59
CA ASP A 70 10.89 0.33 8.60
C ASP A 70 9.64 -0.46 9.01
N GLU A 71 8.81 0.08 9.90
CA GLU A 71 7.52 -0.51 10.23
C GLU A 71 6.57 -0.45 9.02
N GLY A 72 6.59 0.66 8.28
CA GLY A 72 5.88 0.78 7.01
C GLY A 72 6.33 -0.25 5.97
N ASN A 73 7.65 -0.53 5.89
CA ASN A 73 8.19 -1.60 5.03
C ASN A 73 7.60 -2.96 5.40
N GLN A 74 7.50 -3.27 6.70
CA GLN A 74 6.91 -4.53 7.17
C GLN A 74 5.43 -4.62 6.83
N VAL A 75 4.67 -3.51 6.97
CA VAL A 75 3.26 -3.43 6.57
C VAL A 75 3.11 -3.71 5.07
N LEU A 76 3.90 -3.05 4.22
CA LEU A 76 3.83 -3.25 2.77
C LEU A 76 4.25 -4.67 2.35
N THR A 77 5.27 -5.23 2.99
CA THR A 77 5.70 -6.62 2.73
C THR A 77 4.60 -7.62 3.06
N LYS A 78 3.94 -7.45 4.22
CA LYS A 78 2.82 -8.29 4.64
C LYS A 78 1.62 -8.12 3.72
N LEU A 79 1.27 -6.87 3.38
CA LEU A 79 0.17 -6.57 2.46
C LEU A 79 0.41 -7.19 1.08
N PHE A 80 1.62 -7.04 0.55
CA PHE A 80 2.03 -7.67 -0.71
C PHE A 80 1.85 -9.19 -0.65
N SER A 81 2.39 -9.84 0.39
CA SER A 81 2.24 -11.29 0.57
C SER A 81 0.78 -11.73 0.61
N LEU A 82 -0.12 -10.96 1.22
CA LEU A 82 -1.55 -11.27 1.30
C LEU A 82 -2.25 -11.09 -0.06
N LEU A 83 -1.90 -10.04 -0.80
CA LEU A 83 -2.44 -9.75 -2.13
C LEU A 83 -2.00 -10.79 -3.17
N THR A 84 -0.79 -11.34 -3.03
CA THR A 84 -0.27 -12.38 -3.91
C THR A 84 -0.63 -13.80 -3.46
N ALA A 85 -1.21 -13.97 -2.27
CA ALA A 85 -1.60 -15.28 -1.74
C ALA A 85 -3.01 -15.67 -2.20
N LYS A 86 -3.13 -16.12 -3.47
CA LYS A 86 -4.20 -16.95 -4.06
C LYS A 86 -3.83 -17.14 -5.55
N ASP A 87 -3.63 -18.33 -6.13
CA ASP A 87 -4.18 -19.68 -5.88
C ASP A 87 -3.20 -20.71 -5.28
N SER A 88 -3.65 -21.47 -4.27
CA SER A 88 -3.19 -22.83 -3.96
C SER A 88 -4.36 -23.65 -3.46
#